data_AF-A0A509APY9-F1
#
_entry.id   AF-A0A509APY9-F1
#
_cell.length_a   1.000
_cell.length_b   1.000
_cell.length_c   1.000
_cell.angle_alpha   90.00
_cell.angle_beta   90.00
_cell.angle_gamma   90.00
#
_symmetry.space_group_name_H-M   'P 1'
#
loop_
_entity.id
_entity.type
_entity.pdbx_description
1 polymer ?
#
loop_
_entity_poly.entity_id
_entity_poly.type
_entity_poly.pdbx_seq_one_letter_code
_entity_poly.pdbx_strand_id
1 'polypeptide(L)'
;MEEIKQNSDTEIPEKRNSNCTVKHFTNIPSSNSQICEKQKKGVKAISADDLKIVQGENEDDKIEEYLNKYKSNVFSNKHSLYLYCKYVILYYGNELVNKKDVDKLNFEIINGGITNILVKVEHSLEKKTYLIRLYGPKTSEIINRGREKIISHILNDKNISKKIFVFFPNGRIEEFMEGYALSKEEIKNPNFQKEIAKKLKILHDIELNDDIYETIKKLQTEDCIYYNDLNNNEFDKSNNRSSFLWGTIWKYFNLLYEEKSKPCEFNSKGNILKLIDFDSLKKTISEVEKICKEKKSPIVLCHCDLLSSNFINKTDNTICLIDFEYSCPMERAFDIANHFNEYAGFNCEWNLIPTRDEEYNFIKHYLNTDNNQIINKLIDEIQPFYLISHIHWALWSLLQGMRSSIDFDFINYGMTKLTASTLSIFRSKITSQQ
;
A
#
# COMPACT_ATOMS: atom_id res chain seq x y z
N MET A 1 -41.76 -35.06 -52.22
CA MET A 1 -42.54 -35.12 -50.97
C MET A 1 -42.13 -33.93 -50.14
N GLU A 2 -43.05 -32.98 -50.04
CA GLU A 2 -43.23 -31.93 -49.03
C GLU A 2 -42.05 -31.04 -48.60
N GLU A 3 -42.21 -29.77 -48.97
CA GLU A 3 -41.62 -28.56 -48.40
C GLU A 3 -41.89 -28.44 -46.90
N ILE A 4 -40.95 -27.90 -46.11
CA ILE A 4 -41.29 -26.85 -45.13
C ILE A 4 -40.21 -25.74 -45.16
N LYS A 5 -40.75 -24.54 -45.33
CA LYS A 5 -40.16 -23.21 -45.54
C LYS A 5 -39.19 -22.73 -44.46
N GLN A 6 -38.12 -22.08 -44.91
CA GLN A 6 -37.51 -20.95 -44.21
C GLN A 6 -38.46 -19.75 -44.27
N ASN A 7 -38.68 -19.09 -43.14
CA ASN A 7 -38.97 -17.67 -43.13
C ASN A 7 -38.31 -17.01 -41.91
N SER A 8 -37.63 -15.93 -42.24
CA SER A 8 -37.04 -14.91 -41.40
C SER A 8 -38.07 -14.25 -40.48
N ASP A 9 -37.67 -13.98 -39.24
CA ASP A 9 -38.08 -12.76 -38.56
C ASP A 9 -36.92 -12.20 -37.72
N THR A 10 -36.73 -10.92 -37.95
CA THR A 10 -35.80 -9.98 -37.32
C THR A 10 -36.21 -9.69 -35.89
N GLU A 11 -35.30 -9.87 -34.92
CA GLU A 11 -35.37 -9.15 -33.64
C GLU A 11 -33.99 -8.62 -33.23
N ILE A 12 -33.97 -7.31 -33.04
CA ILE A 12 -32.86 -6.47 -32.58
C ILE A 12 -32.69 -6.70 -31.07
N PRO A 13 -31.50 -7.01 -30.53
CA PRO A 13 -31.30 -6.95 -29.09
C PRO A 13 -31.08 -5.50 -28.66
N GLU A 14 -32.07 -4.99 -27.94
CA GLU A 14 -32.07 -3.70 -27.26
C GLU A 14 -30.90 -3.53 -26.27
N LYS A 15 -30.42 -2.27 -26.23
CA LYS A 15 -29.67 -1.59 -25.18
C LYS A 15 -29.19 -2.43 -23.98
N ARG A 16 -27.88 -2.71 -23.97
CA ARG A 16 -27.16 -3.08 -22.74
C ARG A 16 -27.24 -1.93 -21.73
N ASN A 17 -28.06 -2.09 -20.70
CA ASN A 17 -27.96 -1.31 -19.47
C ASN A 17 -26.55 -1.49 -18.88
N SER A 18 -25.83 -0.38 -18.76
CA SER A 18 -24.54 -0.26 -18.11
C SER A 18 -24.69 -0.34 -16.59
N ASN A 19 -24.88 -1.55 -16.06
CA ASN A 19 -24.73 -1.81 -14.63
C ASN A 19 -23.26 -2.15 -14.36
N CYS A 20 -22.53 -1.15 -13.89
CA CYS A 20 -21.15 -1.26 -13.43
C CYS A 20 -21.14 -2.02 -12.09
N THR A 21 -21.15 -3.35 -12.12
CA THR A 21 -20.98 -4.18 -10.93
C THR A 21 -19.50 -4.50 -10.72
N VAL A 22 -18.92 -3.88 -9.69
CA VAL A 22 -17.62 -4.24 -9.12
C VAL A 22 -17.68 -5.72 -8.72
N LYS A 23 -16.78 -6.54 -9.29
CA LYS A 23 -16.68 -7.97 -8.95
C LYS A 23 -16.44 -8.13 -7.45
N HIS A 24 -17.28 -8.93 -6.81
CA HIS A 24 -17.17 -9.25 -5.39
C HIS A 24 -15.82 -9.92 -5.09
N PHE A 25 -14.91 -9.17 -4.46
CA PHE A 25 -13.76 -9.73 -3.77
C PHE A 25 -14.24 -10.35 -2.46
N THR A 26 -14.43 -11.66 -2.45
CA THR A 26 -14.65 -12.41 -1.21
C THR A 26 -13.33 -12.44 -0.43
N ASN A 27 -13.27 -11.70 0.69
CA ASN A 27 -12.22 -11.64 1.72
C ASN A 27 -11.21 -10.48 1.69
N ILE A 28 -11.56 -9.31 1.14
CA ILE A 28 -10.89 -8.06 1.54
C ILE A 28 -11.70 -7.45 2.69
N PRO A 29 -11.08 -7.10 3.85
CA PRO A 29 -11.77 -6.36 4.90
C PRO A 29 -12.39 -5.10 4.30
N SER A 30 -13.72 -4.98 4.38
CA SER A 30 -14.39 -3.80 3.84
C SER A 30 -13.97 -2.56 4.63
N SER A 31 -13.79 -1.42 3.95
CA SER A 31 -13.61 -0.11 4.59
C SER A 31 -14.76 0.24 5.55
N ASN A 32 -15.91 -0.44 5.43
CA ASN A 32 -17.03 -0.35 6.38
C ASN A 32 -16.69 -0.84 7.80
N SER A 33 -15.61 -1.60 8.00
CA SER A 33 -15.17 -2.03 9.33
C SER A 33 -14.92 -0.82 10.25
N GLN A 34 -14.35 0.28 9.74
CA GLN A 34 -14.02 1.48 10.52
C GLN A 34 -15.24 2.40 10.81
N ILE A 35 -16.39 2.17 10.15
CA ILE A 35 -17.64 2.94 10.33
C ILE A 35 -18.58 2.27 11.35
N CYS A 36 -18.36 0.98 11.65
CA CYS A 36 -19.28 0.17 12.44
C CYS A 36 -18.61 -0.57 13.61
N GLU A 37 -17.34 -0.30 13.94
CA GLU A 37 -16.74 -0.78 15.18
C GLU A 37 -17.40 -0.11 16.40
N LYS A 38 -18.60 -0.58 16.76
CA LYS A 38 -19.20 -0.34 18.08
C LYS A 38 -18.21 -0.84 19.13
N GLN A 39 -17.60 0.11 19.85
CA GLN A 39 -16.98 -0.05 21.17
C GLN A 39 -15.95 -1.18 21.38
N LYS A 40 -15.52 -1.92 20.35
CA LYS A 40 -14.80 -3.18 20.60
C LYS A 40 -13.44 -3.00 21.28
N LYS A 41 -12.75 -1.86 21.15
CA LYS A 41 -11.33 -1.76 21.59
C LYS A 41 -10.85 -0.37 22.08
N GLY A 42 -11.71 0.44 22.69
CA GLY A 42 -11.29 1.61 23.51
C GLY A 42 -11.14 2.98 22.81
N VAL A 43 -11.35 3.08 21.48
CA VAL A 43 -11.46 4.37 20.79
C VAL A 43 -12.94 4.75 20.69
N LYS A 44 -13.32 5.93 21.21
CA LYS A 44 -14.69 6.44 21.11
C LYS A 44 -14.96 6.85 19.65
N ALA A 45 -16.03 6.31 19.08
CA ALA A 45 -16.49 6.69 17.75
C ALA A 45 -17.03 8.13 17.74
N ILE A 46 -16.70 8.88 16.69
CA ILE A 46 -17.17 10.24 16.44
C ILE A 46 -18.62 10.19 15.97
N SER A 47 -19.50 10.82 16.75
CA SER A 47 -20.93 10.93 16.46
C SER A 47 -21.27 12.25 15.75
N ALA A 48 -22.47 12.33 15.19
CA ALA A 48 -22.97 13.59 14.62
C ALA A 48 -23.15 14.67 15.71
N ASP A 49 -23.49 14.26 16.94
CA ASP A 49 -23.61 15.18 18.08
C ASP A 49 -22.25 15.76 18.50
N ASP A 50 -21.16 14.98 18.36
CA ASP A 50 -19.79 15.48 18.60
C ASP A 50 -19.40 16.58 17.58
N LEU A 51 -20.04 16.60 16.41
CA LEU A 51 -19.73 17.49 15.27
C LEU A 51 -20.81 18.58 15.06
N LYS A 52 -21.73 18.74 16.01
CA LYS A 52 -22.88 19.63 15.88
C LYS A 52 -22.50 21.07 16.23
N ILE A 53 -22.59 21.96 15.25
CA ILE A 53 -22.45 23.41 15.44
C ILE A 53 -23.78 23.99 15.92
N VAL A 54 -23.77 24.70 17.04
CA VAL A 54 -24.97 25.29 17.65
C VAL A 54 -25.26 26.67 17.05
N GLN A 55 -26.54 27.04 16.97
CA GLN A 55 -26.94 28.35 16.47
C GLN A 55 -26.28 29.48 17.28
N GLY A 56 -25.60 30.39 16.59
CA GLY A 56 -24.87 31.52 17.19
C GLY A 56 -23.36 31.28 17.34
N GLU A 57 -22.87 30.06 17.13
CA GLU A 57 -21.44 29.78 17.06
C GLU A 57 -20.88 30.18 15.68
N ASN A 58 -19.62 30.59 15.64
CA ASN A 58 -18.91 30.80 14.38
C ASN A 58 -18.59 29.42 13.77
N GLU A 59 -19.12 29.18 12.57
CA GLU A 59 -18.97 27.92 11.86
C GLU A 59 -17.50 27.58 11.57
N ASP A 60 -16.70 28.55 11.12
CA ASP A 60 -15.31 28.31 10.71
C ASP A 60 -14.43 27.95 11.91
N ASP A 61 -14.58 28.68 13.02
CA ASP A 61 -13.85 28.41 14.27
C ASP A 61 -14.20 27.02 14.84
N LYS A 62 -15.48 26.64 14.78
CA LYS A 62 -15.94 25.32 15.25
C LYS A 62 -15.45 24.18 14.38
N ILE A 63 -15.47 24.36 13.06
CA ILE A 63 -14.94 23.37 12.12
C ILE A 63 -13.45 23.12 12.43
N GLU A 64 -12.66 24.17 12.60
CA GLU A 64 -11.25 24.06 12.97
C GLU A 64 -11.06 23.35 14.32
N GLU A 65 -11.83 23.72 15.34
CA GLU A 65 -11.82 23.07 16.66
C GLU A 65 -12.08 21.56 16.53
N TYR A 66 -13.12 21.17 15.79
CA TYR A 66 -13.53 19.78 15.63
C TYR A 66 -12.52 18.96 14.83
N LEU A 67 -11.99 19.48 13.73
CA LEU A 67 -10.96 18.79 12.94
C LEU A 67 -9.66 18.63 13.74
N ASN A 68 -9.36 19.55 14.65
CA ASN A 68 -8.21 19.44 15.54
C ASN A 68 -8.40 18.44 16.68
N LYS A 69 -9.62 18.36 17.23
CA LYS A 69 -9.99 17.50 18.36
C LYS A 69 -10.27 16.06 17.94
N TYR A 70 -11.01 15.86 16.86
CA TYR A 70 -11.50 14.55 16.43
C TYR A 70 -10.65 14.00 15.28
N LYS A 71 -9.53 13.36 15.62
CA LYS A 71 -8.55 12.80 14.67
C LYS A 71 -8.51 11.27 14.62
N SER A 72 -9.42 10.60 15.33
CA SER A 72 -9.42 9.13 15.44
C SER A 72 -9.82 8.41 14.16
N ASN A 73 -10.57 9.07 13.27
CA ASN A 73 -11.16 8.50 12.06
C ASN A 73 -12.04 7.26 12.30
N VAL A 74 -12.58 7.12 13.51
CA VAL A 74 -13.58 6.10 13.85
C VAL A 74 -14.92 6.80 13.96
N PHE A 75 -15.88 6.42 13.13
CA PHE A 75 -17.18 7.10 13.04
C PHE A 75 -18.31 6.19 13.52
N SER A 76 -19.36 6.77 14.12
CA SER A 76 -20.50 5.98 14.60
C SER A 76 -21.39 5.44 13.48
N ASN A 77 -21.43 6.13 12.34
CA ASN A 77 -22.23 5.80 11.16
C ASN A 77 -21.77 6.62 9.94
N LYS A 78 -22.35 6.34 8.77
CA LYS A 78 -22.05 7.07 7.53
C LYS A 78 -22.37 8.56 7.61
N HIS A 79 -23.40 8.94 8.37
CA HIS A 79 -23.80 10.34 8.48
C HIS A 79 -22.75 11.18 9.22
N SER A 80 -22.19 10.68 10.34
CA SER A 80 -21.11 11.40 11.04
C SER A 80 -19.81 11.44 10.22
N LEU A 81 -19.51 10.39 9.45
CA LEU A 81 -18.40 10.41 8.48
C LEU A 81 -18.59 11.49 7.42
N TYR A 82 -19.75 11.56 6.77
CA TYR A 82 -19.99 12.54 5.70
C TYR A 82 -20.02 13.97 6.23
N LEU A 83 -20.55 14.19 7.43
CA LEU A 83 -20.47 15.49 8.10
C LEU A 83 -19.01 15.89 8.36
N TYR A 84 -18.18 14.96 8.83
CA TYR A 84 -16.75 15.20 9.00
C TYR A 84 -16.05 15.49 7.66
N CYS A 85 -16.36 14.75 6.60
CA CYS A 85 -15.84 15.00 5.25
C CYS A 85 -16.24 16.37 4.71
N LYS A 86 -17.47 16.84 5.00
CA LYS A 86 -17.91 18.20 4.67
C LYS A 86 -17.02 19.25 5.33
N TYR A 87 -16.72 19.08 6.61
CA TYR A 87 -15.82 19.96 7.36
C TYR A 87 -14.38 19.93 6.82
N VAL A 88 -13.89 18.75 6.42
CA VAL A 88 -12.61 18.61 5.73
C VAL A 88 -12.57 19.46 4.46
N ILE A 89 -13.62 19.43 3.61
CA ILE A 89 -13.67 20.28 2.41
C ILE A 89 -13.77 21.76 2.77
N LEU A 90 -14.60 22.14 3.74
CA LEU A 90 -14.77 23.54 4.15
C LEU A 90 -13.49 24.19 4.66
N TYR A 91 -12.68 23.45 5.42
CA TYR A 91 -11.47 23.98 6.05
C TYR A 91 -10.22 23.69 5.21
N TYR A 92 -9.91 22.42 4.96
CA TYR A 92 -8.70 22.03 4.23
C TYR A 92 -8.85 22.15 2.72
N GLY A 93 -10.05 21.95 2.18
CA GLY A 93 -10.35 21.98 0.74
C GLY A 93 -10.92 23.32 0.23
N ASN A 94 -10.77 24.41 0.99
CA ASN A 94 -11.39 25.70 0.69
C ASN A 94 -10.93 26.32 -0.65
N GLU A 95 -9.73 25.99 -1.12
CA GLU A 95 -9.21 26.36 -2.44
C GLU A 95 -9.73 25.45 -3.57
N LEU A 96 -10.26 24.27 -3.24
CA LEU A 96 -10.75 23.28 -4.22
C LEU A 96 -12.24 23.43 -4.51
N VAL A 97 -13.03 23.79 -3.50
CA VAL A 97 -14.48 23.95 -3.59
C VAL A 97 -14.90 25.23 -2.91
N ASN A 98 -15.69 26.05 -3.60
CA ASN A 98 -16.24 27.26 -3.01
C ASN A 98 -17.16 26.91 -1.82
N LYS A 99 -17.02 27.61 -0.69
CA LYS A 99 -17.84 27.41 0.51
C LYS A 99 -19.35 27.37 0.22
N LYS A 100 -19.83 28.16 -0.76
CA LYS A 100 -21.25 28.21 -1.16
C LYS A 100 -21.77 26.95 -1.85
N ASP A 101 -20.88 26.11 -2.37
CA ASP A 101 -21.22 24.92 -3.14
C ASP A 101 -21.02 23.62 -2.37
N VAL A 102 -20.49 23.68 -1.14
CA VAL A 102 -20.21 22.51 -0.30
C VAL A 102 -21.46 21.69 -0.02
N ASP A 103 -22.62 22.32 0.17
CA ASP A 103 -23.91 21.62 0.39
C ASP A 103 -24.40 20.85 -0.85
N LYS A 104 -23.78 21.08 -2.01
CA LYS A 104 -24.11 20.41 -3.29
C LYS A 104 -23.17 19.23 -3.58
N LEU A 105 -22.24 18.93 -2.68
CA LEU A 105 -21.32 17.81 -2.80
C LEU A 105 -22.03 16.49 -2.45
N ASN A 106 -21.79 15.47 -3.26
CA ASN A 106 -22.21 14.11 -2.97
C ASN A 106 -21.03 13.34 -2.37
N PHE A 107 -21.28 12.60 -1.29
CA PHE A 107 -20.26 11.81 -0.58
C PHE A 107 -20.58 10.32 -0.67
N GLU A 108 -19.62 9.53 -1.12
CA GLU A 108 -19.77 8.08 -1.26
C GLU A 108 -18.55 7.34 -0.73
N ILE A 109 -18.74 6.39 0.18
CA ILE A 109 -17.65 5.50 0.61
C ILE A 109 -17.29 4.56 -0.53
N ILE A 110 -16.01 4.50 -0.87
CA ILE A 110 -15.46 3.56 -1.83
C ILE A 110 -14.75 2.42 -1.08
N ASN A 111 -14.83 1.23 -1.63
CA ASN A 111 -14.03 0.10 -1.15
C ASN A 111 -12.59 0.25 -1.67
N GLY A 112 -11.61 0.33 -0.77
CA GLY A 112 -10.20 0.34 -1.13
C GLY A 112 -9.30 0.60 0.07
N GLY A 113 -8.15 -0.09 0.11
CA GLY A 113 -7.21 -0.04 1.23
C GLY A 113 -7.73 -0.78 2.49
N ILE A 114 -6.85 -1.52 3.15
CA ILE A 114 -7.17 -2.19 4.43
C ILE A 114 -7.11 -1.17 5.58
N THR A 115 -6.21 -0.20 5.48
CA THR A 115 -5.83 0.72 6.56
C THR A 115 -6.56 2.07 6.54
N ASN A 116 -7.32 2.40 5.50
CA ASN A 116 -7.81 3.76 5.26
C ASN A 116 -9.32 3.79 4.96
N ILE A 117 -10.00 4.90 5.28
CA ILE A 117 -11.36 5.17 4.77
C ILE A 117 -11.25 6.05 3.53
N LEU A 118 -11.87 5.61 2.43
CA LEU A 118 -11.91 6.34 1.16
C LEU A 118 -13.31 6.87 0.90
N VAL A 119 -13.43 8.18 0.72
CA VAL A 119 -14.72 8.85 0.44
C VAL A 119 -14.61 9.65 -0.85
N LYS A 120 -15.34 9.22 -1.88
CA LYS A 120 -15.58 9.97 -3.12
C LYS A 120 -16.34 11.25 -2.79
N VAL A 121 -15.90 12.37 -3.35
CA VAL A 121 -16.58 13.65 -3.24
C VAL A 121 -16.87 14.16 -4.65
N GLU A 122 -18.12 14.12 -5.05
CA GLU A 122 -18.54 14.57 -6.37
C GLU A 122 -19.18 15.95 -6.31
N HIS A 123 -18.66 16.87 -7.11
CA HIS A 123 -19.27 18.17 -7.31
C HIS A 123 -20.21 18.12 -8.53
N SER A 124 -21.50 17.93 -8.28
CA SER A 124 -22.52 17.70 -9.31
C SER A 124 -22.55 18.77 -10.43
N LEU A 125 -22.32 20.05 -10.08
CA LEU A 125 -22.34 21.17 -11.05
C LEU A 125 -21.05 21.31 -11.86
N GLU A 126 -19.88 21.24 -11.22
CA GLU A 126 -18.58 21.43 -11.89
C GLU A 126 -18.05 20.16 -12.56
N LYS A 127 -18.71 19.00 -12.35
CA LYS A 127 -18.25 17.68 -12.81
C LYS A 127 -16.82 17.37 -12.38
N LYS A 128 -16.41 17.89 -11.21
CA LYS A 128 -15.14 17.56 -10.57
C LYS A 128 -15.37 16.51 -9.49
N THR A 129 -14.42 15.59 -9.38
CA THR A 129 -14.45 14.52 -8.40
C THR A 129 -13.15 14.50 -7.62
N TYR A 130 -13.27 14.46 -6.30
CA TYR A 130 -12.17 14.36 -5.37
C TYR A 130 -12.28 13.08 -4.55
N LEU A 131 -11.19 12.72 -3.90
CA LEU A 131 -11.14 11.59 -2.97
C LEU A 131 -10.57 12.09 -1.64
N ILE A 132 -11.35 11.93 -0.57
CA ILE A 132 -10.85 12.10 0.79
C ILE A 132 -10.35 10.74 1.28
N ARG A 133 -9.10 10.69 1.69
CA ARG A 133 -8.49 9.54 2.36
C ARG A 133 -8.25 9.87 3.81
N LEU A 134 -8.91 9.15 4.71
CA LEU A 134 -8.70 9.25 6.16
C LEU A 134 -7.82 8.08 6.63
N TYR A 135 -6.75 8.39 7.36
CA TYR A 135 -5.79 7.39 7.80
C TYR A 135 -6.31 6.55 8.96
N GLY A 136 -6.02 5.24 8.96
CA GLY A 136 -6.35 4.38 10.08
C GLY A 136 -5.56 4.74 11.36
N PRO A 137 -6.09 4.36 12.53
CA PRO A 137 -5.42 4.58 13.81
C PRO A 137 -4.05 3.89 13.86
N LYS A 138 -3.07 4.55 14.46
CA LYS A 138 -1.68 4.06 14.68
C LYS A 138 -0.87 3.76 13.42
N THR A 139 -1.30 4.23 12.24
CA THR A 139 -0.53 4.07 10.99
C THR A 139 0.81 4.82 11.01
N SER A 140 0.96 5.85 11.84
CA SER A 140 2.18 6.67 11.96
C SER A 140 3.41 5.95 12.53
N GLU A 141 3.25 4.82 13.21
CA GLU A 141 4.39 4.06 13.73
C GLU A 141 5.15 3.30 12.63
N ILE A 142 4.43 2.99 11.54
CA ILE A 142 4.90 2.21 10.40
C ILE A 142 5.14 3.11 9.18
N ILE A 143 4.30 4.13 9.00
CA ILE A 143 4.33 5.02 7.84
C ILE A 143 4.83 6.40 8.27
N ASN A 144 5.96 6.82 7.69
CA ASN A 144 6.47 8.17 7.84
C ASN A 144 5.73 9.12 6.88
N ARG A 145 4.81 9.93 7.43
CA ARG A 145 3.99 10.88 6.65
C ARG A 145 4.79 12.04 6.06
N GLY A 146 5.90 12.43 6.67
CA GLY A 146 6.80 13.46 6.12
C GLY A 146 7.47 12.98 4.82
N ARG A 147 8.00 11.75 4.85
CA ARG A 147 8.61 11.07 3.70
C ARG A 147 7.58 10.85 2.60
N GLU A 148 6.41 10.33 2.95
CA GLU A 148 5.29 10.13 2.02
C GLU A 148 4.90 11.44 1.32
N LYS A 149 4.82 12.55 2.06
CA LYS A 149 4.52 13.86 1.50
C LYS A 149 5.57 14.27 0.46
N ILE A 150 6.86 14.21 0.79
CA ILE A 150 7.93 14.59 -0.16
C ILE A 150 7.89 13.73 -1.42
N ILE A 151 7.83 12.41 -1.25
CA ILE A 151 7.79 11.46 -2.38
C ILE A 151 6.56 11.70 -3.25
N SER A 152 5.40 11.96 -2.66
CA SER A 152 4.17 12.25 -3.42
C SER A 152 4.29 13.49 -4.31
N HIS A 153 5.01 14.53 -3.88
CA HIS A 153 5.25 15.70 -4.72
C HIS A 153 6.14 15.34 -5.92
N ILE A 154 7.21 14.58 -5.69
CA ILE A 154 8.11 14.10 -6.76
C ILE A 154 7.34 13.26 -7.78
N LEU A 155 6.49 12.35 -7.32
CA LEU A 155 5.71 11.47 -8.19
C LEU A 155 4.66 12.23 -9.01
N ASN A 156 4.04 13.25 -8.41
CA ASN A 156 3.11 14.13 -9.09
C ASN A 156 3.81 14.95 -10.18
N ASP A 157 4.98 15.51 -9.90
CA ASP A 157 5.76 16.29 -10.89
C ASP A 157 6.20 15.43 -12.09
N LYS A 158 6.34 14.12 -11.89
CA LYS A 158 6.67 13.14 -12.93
C LYS A 158 5.45 12.48 -13.58
N ASN A 159 4.23 12.88 -13.20
CA ASN A 159 2.97 12.29 -13.68
C ASN A 159 2.89 10.75 -13.50
N ILE A 160 3.44 10.23 -12.40
CA ILE A 160 3.42 8.79 -12.07
C ILE A 160 2.27 8.46 -11.13
N SER A 161 2.04 9.32 -10.14
CA SER A 161 0.92 9.20 -9.21
C SER A 161 -0.14 10.23 -9.53
N LYS A 162 -1.35 10.01 -9.02
CA LYS A 162 -2.39 11.03 -8.94
C LYS A 162 -1.95 12.24 -8.14
N LYS A 163 -2.60 13.38 -8.39
CA LYS A 163 -2.35 14.60 -7.64
C LYS A 163 -2.90 14.49 -6.21
N ILE A 164 -2.09 14.82 -5.22
CA ILE A 164 -2.55 15.08 -3.86
C ILE A 164 -2.67 16.58 -3.69
N PHE A 165 -3.89 17.04 -3.43
CA PHE A 165 -4.17 18.47 -3.29
C PHE A 165 -3.77 18.97 -1.91
N VAL A 166 -4.13 18.23 -0.86
CA VAL A 166 -3.96 18.69 0.53
C VAL A 166 -3.59 17.52 1.42
N PHE A 167 -2.58 17.73 2.27
CA PHE A 167 -2.26 16.84 3.39
C PHE A 167 -2.73 17.50 4.70
N PHE A 168 -3.37 16.74 5.57
CA PHE A 168 -3.77 17.17 6.91
C PHE A 168 -3.46 16.06 7.95
N PRO A 169 -3.47 16.36 9.26
CA PRO A 169 -2.88 15.48 10.28
C PRO A 169 -3.37 14.02 10.27
N ASN A 170 -4.64 13.80 9.93
CA ASN A 170 -5.30 12.49 9.93
C ASN A 170 -5.83 12.08 8.55
N GLY A 171 -5.38 12.70 7.46
CA GLY A 171 -5.80 12.33 6.11
C GLY A 171 -5.25 13.21 5.00
N ARG A 172 -5.85 13.07 3.82
CA ARG A 172 -5.54 13.90 2.64
C ARG A 172 -6.73 14.03 1.70
N ILE A 173 -6.70 15.07 0.88
CA ILE A 173 -7.57 15.26 -0.29
C ILE A 173 -6.74 15.00 -1.53
N GLU A 174 -7.14 14.04 -2.34
CA GLU A 174 -6.44 13.60 -3.54
C GLU A 174 -7.38 13.55 -4.75
N GLU A 175 -6.80 13.52 -5.94
CA GLU A 175 -7.52 13.32 -7.19
C GLU A 175 -8.24 11.97 -7.19
N PHE A 176 -9.49 11.97 -7.66
CA PHE A 176 -10.21 10.73 -7.89
C PHE A 176 -9.81 10.16 -9.26
N MET A 177 -9.45 8.89 -9.30
CA MET A 177 -9.11 8.21 -10.53
C MET A 177 -10.22 7.25 -10.94
N GLU A 178 -10.75 7.47 -12.14
CA GLU A 178 -11.71 6.58 -12.78
C GLU A 178 -11.02 5.32 -13.29
N GLY A 179 -11.55 4.15 -12.93
CA GLY A 179 -11.00 2.85 -13.29
C GLY A 179 -11.33 1.77 -12.27
N TYR A 180 -10.66 0.64 -12.38
CA TYR A 180 -10.78 -0.45 -11.42
C TYR A 180 -9.41 -0.97 -10.99
N ALA A 181 -9.33 -1.45 -9.76
CA ALA A 181 -8.13 -2.08 -9.23
C ALA A 181 -7.95 -3.48 -9.82
N LEU A 182 -6.75 -3.82 -10.27
CA LEU A 182 -6.47 -5.14 -10.85
C LEU A 182 -6.63 -6.26 -9.81
N SER A 183 -6.98 -7.45 -10.29
CA SER A 183 -6.91 -8.69 -9.51
C SER A 183 -5.52 -9.33 -9.55
N LYS A 184 -5.26 -10.31 -8.69
CA LYS A 184 -4.00 -11.08 -8.70
C LYS A 184 -3.82 -11.90 -10.00
N GLU A 185 -4.91 -12.36 -10.60
CA GLU A 185 -4.90 -13.05 -11.89
C GLU A 185 -4.57 -12.09 -13.03
N GLU A 186 -5.05 -10.84 -12.93
CA GLU A 186 -4.76 -9.80 -13.92
C GLU A 186 -3.29 -9.37 -13.89
N ILE A 187 -2.68 -9.18 -12.72
CA ILE A 187 -1.24 -8.82 -12.67
C ILE A 187 -0.31 -9.92 -13.21
N LYS A 188 -0.75 -11.18 -13.23
CA LYS A 188 -0.04 -12.30 -13.87
C LYS A 188 -0.27 -12.38 -15.38
N ASN A 189 -1.30 -11.70 -15.91
CA ASN A 189 -1.57 -11.70 -17.34
C ASN A 189 -0.42 -11.02 -18.12
N PRO A 190 0.12 -11.62 -19.19
CA PRO A 190 1.24 -11.06 -19.95
C PRO A 190 1.02 -9.63 -20.47
N ASN A 191 -0.21 -9.27 -20.84
CA ASN A 191 -0.52 -7.92 -21.31
C ASN A 191 -0.38 -6.88 -20.19
N PHE A 192 -0.86 -7.20 -18.99
CA PHE A 192 -0.70 -6.31 -17.84
C PHE A 192 0.74 -6.32 -17.32
N GLN A 193 1.41 -7.48 -17.27
CA GLN A 193 2.82 -7.57 -16.91
C GLN A 193 3.70 -6.62 -17.72
N LYS A 194 3.49 -6.56 -19.04
CA LYS A 194 4.21 -5.65 -19.93
C LYS A 194 4.05 -4.18 -19.51
N GLU A 195 2.81 -3.75 -19.23
CA GLU A 195 2.54 -2.36 -18.88
C GLU A 195 2.97 -2.04 -17.44
N ILE A 196 2.80 -2.97 -16.51
CA ILE A 196 3.32 -2.88 -15.13
C ILE A 196 4.84 -2.73 -15.13
N ALA A 197 5.55 -3.59 -15.87
CA ALA A 197 7.01 -3.57 -15.97
C ALA A 197 7.53 -2.21 -16.48
N LYS A 198 6.88 -1.64 -17.50
CA LYS A 198 7.22 -0.30 -18.02
C LYS A 198 6.94 0.79 -16.98
N LYS A 199 5.80 0.75 -16.30
CA LYS A 199 5.45 1.75 -15.26
C LYS A 199 6.42 1.69 -14.08
N LEU A 200 6.80 0.48 -13.67
CA LEU A 200 7.81 0.26 -12.64
C LEU A 200 9.18 0.80 -13.06
N LYS A 201 9.57 0.62 -14.33
CA LYS A 201 10.80 1.21 -14.86
C LYS A 201 10.78 2.73 -14.82
N ILE A 202 9.67 3.36 -15.20
CA ILE A 202 9.50 4.82 -15.13
C ILE A 202 9.67 5.32 -13.69
N LEU A 203 9.11 4.60 -12.71
CA LEU A 203 9.30 4.90 -11.29
C LEU A 203 10.77 4.77 -10.87
N HIS A 204 11.41 3.65 -11.21
CA HIS A 204 12.81 3.38 -10.86
C HIS A 204 13.82 4.31 -11.55
N ASP A 205 13.43 4.96 -12.66
CA ASP A 205 14.24 5.95 -13.37
C ASP A 205 14.15 7.36 -12.77
N ILE A 206 13.36 7.55 -11.71
CA ILE A 206 13.37 8.83 -10.98
C ILE A 206 14.71 8.99 -10.26
N GLU A 207 15.48 9.95 -10.73
CA GLU A 207 16.65 10.44 -10.03
C GLU A 207 16.24 11.33 -8.85
N LEU A 208 16.54 10.87 -7.65
CA LEU A 208 16.51 11.72 -6.45
C LEU A 208 17.79 12.55 -6.45
N ASN A 209 17.73 13.87 -6.26
CA ASN A 209 18.94 14.66 -6.01
C ASN A 209 19.43 14.45 -4.57
N ASP A 210 20.67 14.86 -4.28
CA ASP A 210 21.29 14.59 -2.98
C ASP A 210 20.57 15.29 -1.81
N ASP A 211 20.06 16.51 -2.01
CA ASP A 211 19.34 17.26 -0.98
C ASP A 211 18.03 16.58 -0.59
N ILE A 212 17.26 16.13 -1.58
CA ILE A 212 16.04 15.36 -1.38
C ILE A 212 16.38 14.05 -0.68
N TYR A 213 17.42 13.35 -1.14
CA TYR A 213 17.83 12.07 -0.56
C TYR A 213 18.20 12.21 0.91
N GLU A 214 19.01 13.21 1.27
CA GLU A 214 19.38 13.47 2.65
C GLU A 214 18.19 13.91 3.50
N THR A 215 17.23 14.64 2.93
CA THR A 215 16.00 15.02 3.64
C THR A 215 15.14 13.79 3.96
N ILE A 216 14.87 12.92 2.99
CA ILE A 216 14.08 11.70 3.23
C ILE A 216 14.83 10.70 4.14
N LYS A 217 16.16 10.68 4.09
CA LYS A 217 17.01 9.87 4.97
C LYS A 217 16.92 10.34 6.41
N LYS A 218 16.99 11.65 6.68
CA LYS A 218 16.78 12.22 8.02
C LYS A 218 15.42 11.81 8.59
N LEU A 219 14.36 11.99 7.81
CA LEU A 219 13.01 11.58 8.21
C LEU A 219 12.92 10.08 8.53
N GLN A 220 13.56 9.23 7.70
CA GLN A 220 13.64 7.79 7.96
C GLN A 220 14.39 7.46 9.26
N THR A 221 15.51 8.15 9.52
CA THR A 221 16.37 7.88 10.68
C THR A 221 15.82 8.41 12.00
N GLU A 222 15.13 9.55 11.98
CA GLU A 222 14.44 10.11 13.16
C GLU A 222 13.36 9.14 13.69
N ASP A 223 12.73 8.39 12.78
CA ASP A 223 11.79 7.31 13.11
C ASP A 223 12.47 5.97 13.52
N CYS A 224 13.80 5.88 13.40
CA CYS A 224 14.59 4.66 13.63
C CYS A 224 15.60 4.86 14.77
N ILE A 225 15.11 5.29 15.95
CA ILE A 225 15.93 5.49 17.16
C ILE A 225 16.72 4.22 17.54
N TYR A 226 16.21 3.03 17.20
CA TYR A 226 16.80 1.73 17.52
C TYR A 226 17.90 1.23 16.58
N TYR A 227 18.12 1.87 15.43
CA TYR A 227 19.11 1.35 14.46
C TYR A 227 20.55 1.80 14.78
N ASN A 228 20.70 2.87 15.57
CA ASN A 228 22.02 3.44 15.87
C ASN A 228 22.84 2.59 16.86
N ASP A 229 22.21 1.76 17.70
CA ASP A 229 22.92 1.01 18.75
C ASP A 229 23.46 -0.36 18.31
N LEU A 230 23.01 -0.91 17.18
CA LEU A 230 23.37 -2.27 16.74
C LEU A 230 24.43 -2.33 15.63
N ASN A 231 24.79 -1.19 15.02
CA ASN A 231 25.85 -1.13 14.02
C ASN A 231 26.79 0.06 14.27
N ASN A 232 27.69 -0.10 15.25
CA ASN A 232 29.06 0.46 15.18
C ASN A 232 29.92 -0.25 14.10
N ASN A 233 29.29 -0.86 13.10
CA ASN A 233 29.98 -1.39 11.94
C ASN A 233 30.04 -0.27 10.92
N GLU A 234 31.27 0.10 10.57
CA GLU A 234 31.68 0.97 9.46
C GLU A 234 30.62 1.02 8.36
N PHE A 235 29.67 1.95 8.49
CA PHE A 235 28.84 2.34 7.37
C PHE A 235 29.82 2.87 6.35
N ASP A 236 29.78 2.28 5.17
CA ASP A 236 30.58 2.62 4.02
C ASP A 236 30.47 4.13 3.77
N LYS A 237 31.42 4.90 4.31
CA LYS A 237 31.54 6.35 4.12
C LYS A 237 31.82 6.70 2.66
N SER A 238 31.99 5.70 1.78
CA SER A 238 32.29 5.88 0.37
C SER A 238 31.06 5.90 -0.54
N ASN A 239 29.85 5.57 -0.06
CA ASN A 239 28.64 5.59 -0.88
C ASN A 239 27.50 6.37 -0.20
N ASN A 240 27.21 7.57 -0.71
CA ASN A 240 26.32 8.55 -0.07
C ASN A 240 24.84 8.11 0.02
N ARG A 241 24.42 7.07 -0.74
CA ARG A 241 23.02 6.63 -0.87
C ARG A 241 22.81 5.20 -0.37
N SER A 242 22.26 5.06 0.83
CA SER A 242 21.96 3.78 1.49
C SER A 242 20.49 3.35 1.33
N SER A 243 20.25 2.05 1.10
CA SER A 243 18.89 1.45 1.08
C SER A 243 18.14 1.65 2.41
N PHE A 244 16.82 1.86 2.34
CA PHE A 244 15.93 1.94 3.51
C PHE A 244 15.32 0.59 3.90
N LEU A 245 15.53 -0.45 3.07
CA LEU A 245 14.98 -1.79 3.29
C LEU A 245 15.43 -2.38 4.62
N TRP A 246 16.75 -2.47 4.80
CA TRP A 246 17.37 -3.10 5.99
C TRP A 246 17.03 -2.33 7.26
N GLY A 247 17.11 -0.99 7.19
CA GLY A 247 16.60 -0.03 8.19
C GLY A 247 15.24 -0.43 8.74
N THR A 248 14.31 -0.65 7.82
CA THR A 248 12.91 -0.97 8.10
C THR A 248 12.74 -2.38 8.67
N ILE A 249 13.41 -3.38 8.09
CA ILE A 249 13.34 -4.78 8.55
C ILE A 249 13.81 -4.91 10.01
N TRP A 250 14.98 -4.35 10.34
CA TRP A 250 15.48 -4.45 11.71
C TRP A 250 14.69 -3.59 12.69
N LYS A 251 14.13 -2.45 12.26
CA LYS A 251 13.15 -1.70 13.06
C LYS A 251 11.98 -2.61 13.46
N TYR A 252 11.35 -3.31 12.52
CA TYR A 252 10.25 -4.21 12.84
C TYR A 252 10.68 -5.39 13.71
N PHE A 253 11.84 -6.00 13.41
CA PHE A 253 12.40 -7.08 14.23
C PHE A 253 12.59 -6.64 15.68
N ASN A 254 13.23 -5.49 15.92
CA ASN A 254 13.51 -4.98 17.26
C ASN A 254 12.23 -4.67 18.02
N LEU A 255 11.27 -3.99 17.38
CA LEU A 255 9.97 -3.68 17.99
C LEU A 255 9.22 -4.95 18.43
N LEU A 256 9.27 -6.01 17.61
CA LEU A 256 8.66 -7.29 17.95
C LEU A 256 9.45 -8.06 19.02
N TYR A 257 10.77 -7.96 19.02
CA TYR A 257 11.64 -8.58 20.02
C TYR A 257 11.42 -7.98 21.41
N GLU A 258 11.27 -6.66 21.48
CA GLU A 258 10.88 -5.97 22.71
C GLU A 258 9.49 -6.40 23.18
N GLU A 259 8.52 -6.47 22.25
CA GLU A 259 7.17 -6.91 22.57
C GLU A 259 7.13 -8.36 23.09
N LYS A 260 7.92 -9.26 22.49
CA LYS A 260 8.11 -10.64 22.95
C LYS A 260 8.61 -10.72 24.38
N SER A 261 9.47 -9.78 24.79
CA SER A 261 10.13 -9.77 26.09
C SER A 261 9.21 -9.32 27.23
N LYS A 262 8.06 -8.71 26.91
CA LYS A 262 7.10 -8.25 27.91
C LYS A 262 6.36 -9.44 28.55
N PRO A 263 6.11 -9.41 29.88
CA PRO A 263 5.19 -10.34 30.50
C PRO A 263 3.78 -10.11 29.93
N CYS A 264 3.03 -11.17 29.68
CA CYS A 264 1.67 -11.06 29.16
C CYS A 264 0.80 -12.20 29.67
N GLU A 265 -0.51 -11.95 29.70
CA GLU A 265 -1.52 -12.92 30.11
C GLU A 265 -1.58 -14.11 29.14
N PHE A 266 -2.14 -15.24 29.60
CA PHE A 266 -2.21 -16.48 28.82
C PHE A 266 -2.95 -16.32 27.48
N ASN A 267 -3.98 -15.47 27.42
CA ASN A 267 -4.78 -15.21 26.23
C ASN A 267 -4.26 -14.00 25.41
N SER A 268 -3.13 -13.40 25.77
CA SER A 268 -2.59 -12.25 25.05
C SER A 268 -2.11 -12.65 23.66
N LYS A 269 -2.39 -11.78 22.68
CA LYS A 269 -1.87 -11.91 21.31
C LYS A 269 -0.35 -12.02 21.27
N GLY A 270 0.36 -11.39 22.22
CA GLY A 270 1.83 -11.42 22.28
C GLY A 270 2.44 -12.81 22.47
N ASN A 271 1.65 -13.81 22.91
CA ASN A 271 2.15 -15.17 23.09
C ASN A 271 2.60 -15.83 21.76
N ILE A 272 2.07 -15.41 20.60
CA ILE A 272 2.55 -15.91 19.31
C ILE A 272 4.04 -15.59 19.09
N LEU A 273 4.49 -14.41 19.54
CA LEU A 273 5.89 -13.98 19.39
C LEU A 273 6.84 -14.84 20.22
N LYS A 274 6.34 -15.45 21.31
CA LYS A 274 7.14 -16.35 22.16
C LYS A 274 7.38 -17.71 21.51
N LEU A 275 6.55 -18.11 20.55
CA LEU A 275 6.72 -19.35 19.78
C LEU A 275 7.76 -19.21 18.67
N ILE A 276 8.09 -17.99 18.27
CA ILE A 276 9.09 -17.71 17.24
C ILE A 276 10.48 -17.71 17.90
N ASP A 277 11.42 -18.45 17.31
CA ASP A 277 12.83 -18.35 17.65
C ASP A 277 13.45 -17.09 17.00
N PHE A 278 13.51 -16.01 17.77
CA PHE A 278 14.05 -14.73 17.31
C PHE A 278 15.57 -14.77 17.08
N ASP A 279 16.31 -15.67 17.74
CA ASP A 279 17.75 -15.81 17.52
C ASP A 279 18.03 -16.45 16.16
N SER A 280 17.26 -17.49 15.81
CA SER A 280 17.30 -18.10 14.48
C SER A 280 16.82 -17.13 13.39
N LEU A 281 15.76 -16.36 13.66
CA LEU A 281 15.27 -15.33 12.75
C LEU A 281 16.31 -14.23 12.51
N LYS A 282 16.98 -13.74 13.56
CA LYS A 282 18.07 -12.78 13.46
C LYS A 282 19.19 -13.28 12.55
N LYS A 283 19.65 -14.52 12.75
CA LYS A 283 20.67 -15.15 11.90
C LYS A 283 20.22 -15.21 10.44
N THR A 284 18.98 -15.65 10.21
CA THR A 284 18.40 -15.72 8.86
C THR A 284 18.37 -14.35 8.17
N ILE A 285 17.92 -13.30 8.86
CA ILE A 285 17.89 -11.94 8.31
C ILE A 285 19.31 -11.50 7.93
N SER A 286 20.29 -11.66 8.82
CA SER A 286 21.68 -11.28 8.56
C SER A 286 22.30 -12.04 7.38
N GLU A 287 22.04 -13.34 7.26
CA GLU A 287 22.53 -14.17 6.14
C GLU A 287 21.95 -13.71 4.81
N VAL A 288 20.62 -13.51 4.76
CA VAL A 288 19.92 -13.08 3.54
C VAL A 288 20.29 -11.65 3.18
N GLU A 289 20.48 -10.77 4.16
CA GLU A 289 20.98 -9.41 3.95
C GLU A 289 22.34 -9.40 3.26
N LYS A 290 23.28 -10.25 3.72
CA LYS A 290 24.59 -10.40 3.08
C LYS A 290 24.46 -10.83 1.62
N ILE A 291 23.64 -11.86 1.35
CA ILE A 291 23.44 -12.39 0.00
C ILE A 291 22.79 -11.35 -0.92
N CYS A 292 21.79 -10.61 -0.43
CA CYS A 292 21.15 -9.53 -1.19
C CYS A 292 22.15 -8.41 -1.53
N LYS A 293 23.01 -8.02 -0.57
CA LYS A 293 24.06 -7.02 -0.79
C LYS A 293 25.11 -7.47 -1.81
N GLU A 294 25.45 -8.75 -1.85
CA GLU A 294 26.36 -9.33 -2.86
C GLU A 294 25.81 -9.21 -4.29
N LYS A 295 24.48 -9.11 -4.47
CA LYS A 295 23.86 -8.86 -5.78
C LYS A 295 24.13 -7.47 -6.32
N LYS A 296 24.51 -6.50 -5.47
CA LYS A 296 24.77 -5.11 -5.85
C LYS A 296 23.62 -4.50 -6.67
N SER A 297 22.39 -4.81 -6.27
CA SER A 297 21.20 -4.23 -6.89
C SER A 297 21.21 -2.70 -6.69
N PRO A 298 20.98 -1.90 -7.76
CA PRO A 298 21.00 -0.45 -7.63
C PRO A 298 19.87 0.05 -6.72
N ILE A 299 20.18 1.07 -5.94
CA ILE A 299 19.21 1.76 -5.09
C ILE A 299 18.45 2.77 -5.93
N VAL A 300 17.13 2.62 -5.99
CA VAL A 300 16.21 3.45 -6.77
C VAL A 300 15.01 3.83 -5.91
N LEU A 301 14.21 4.81 -6.33
CA LEU A 301 12.92 5.06 -5.71
C LEU A 301 11.98 3.89 -6.02
N CYS A 302 11.64 3.09 -5.01
CA CYS A 302 10.75 1.94 -5.13
C CYS A 302 9.33 2.30 -4.65
N HIS A 303 8.33 1.55 -5.12
CA HIS A 303 6.97 1.60 -4.59
C HIS A 303 6.87 0.84 -3.25
N CYS A 304 7.59 -0.28 -3.13
CA CYS A 304 7.70 -1.16 -1.97
C CYS A 304 6.46 -2.01 -1.66
N ASP A 305 5.28 -1.65 -2.17
CA ASP A 305 4.01 -2.38 -1.95
C ASP A 305 3.21 -2.63 -3.26
N LEU A 306 3.79 -3.36 -4.22
CA LEU A 306 3.20 -3.60 -5.55
C LEU A 306 2.21 -4.78 -5.59
N LEU A 307 1.24 -4.79 -4.67
CA LEU A 307 0.13 -5.73 -4.69
C LEU A 307 -0.93 -5.37 -5.74
N SER A 308 -1.75 -6.34 -6.14
CA SER A 308 -2.71 -6.18 -7.27
C SER A 308 -3.62 -4.95 -7.17
N SER A 309 -4.14 -4.64 -5.98
CA SER A 309 -5.06 -3.51 -5.81
C SER A 309 -4.40 -2.13 -5.88
N ASN A 310 -3.06 -2.07 -5.92
CA ASN A 310 -2.30 -0.83 -6.09
C ASN A 310 -2.04 -0.50 -7.57
N PHE A 311 -2.55 -1.32 -8.48
CA PHE A 311 -2.63 -1.03 -9.91
C PHE A 311 -4.07 -0.70 -10.29
N ILE A 312 -4.28 0.51 -10.79
CA ILE A 312 -5.57 0.92 -11.35
C ILE A 312 -5.51 0.81 -12.87
N ASN A 313 -6.35 -0.03 -13.44
CA ASN A 313 -6.65 0.01 -14.86
C ASN A 313 -7.69 1.11 -15.11
N LYS A 314 -7.23 2.23 -15.69
CA LYS A 314 -8.08 3.37 -16.00
C LYS A 314 -9.03 3.05 -17.14
N THR A 315 -10.05 3.89 -17.30
CA THR A 315 -11.03 3.78 -18.39
C THR A 315 -10.43 3.88 -19.80
N ASP A 316 -9.24 4.47 -19.92
CA ASP A 316 -8.44 4.54 -21.15
C ASP A 316 -7.53 3.32 -21.37
N ASN A 317 -7.67 2.27 -20.54
CA ASN A 317 -6.84 1.05 -20.51
C ASN A 317 -5.35 1.29 -20.19
N THR A 318 -5.01 2.41 -19.57
CA THR A 318 -3.64 2.63 -19.07
C THR A 318 -3.53 2.33 -17.58
N ILE A 319 -2.41 1.73 -17.18
CA ILE A 319 -2.12 1.40 -15.78
C ILE A 319 -1.58 2.61 -15.03
N CYS A 320 -2.14 2.85 -13.85
CA CYS A 320 -1.67 3.84 -12.88
C CYS A 320 -1.32 3.17 -11.55
N LEU A 321 -0.23 3.60 -10.92
CA LEU A 321 0.17 3.17 -9.58
C LEU A 321 -0.46 4.06 -8.52
N ILE A 322 -0.85 3.47 -7.39
CA ILE A 322 -1.38 4.18 -6.22
C ILE A 322 -0.81 3.64 -4.93
N ASP A 323 -0.99 4.41 -3.85
CA ASP A 323 -0.66 4.01 -2.48
C ASP A 323 0.84 3.88 -2.18
N PHE A 324 1.56 4.99 -2.41
CA PHE A 324 3.00 5.12 -2.20
C PHE A 324 3.40 5.35 -0.72
N GLU A 325 2.59 4.90 0.25
CA GLU A 325 2.86 5.14 1.67
C GLU A 325 4.16 4.45 2.17
N TYR A 326 4.52 3.31 1.55
CA TYR A 326 5.78 2.59 1.79
C TYR A 326 6.94 3.02 0.89
N SER A 327 6.68 3.85 -0.12
CA SER A 327 7.67 4.23 -1.12
C SER A 327 8.88 4.88 -0.47
N CYS A 328 10.07 4.42 -0.87
CA CYS A 328 11.35 4.95 -0.44
C CYS A 328 12.51 4.37 -1.28
N PRO A 329 13.74 4.88 -1.11
CA PRO A 329 14.91 4.32 -1.76
C PRO A 329 15.22 2.91 -1.27
N MET A 330 15.12 1.91 -2.15
CA MET A 330 15.50 0.52 -1.89
C MET A 330 16.18 -0.09 -3.12
N GLU A 331 16.72 -1.29 -2.98
CA GLU A 331 17.17 -2.11 -4.10
C GLU A 331 16.01 -2.34 -5.08
N ARG A 332 16.18 -2.05 -6.38
CA ARG A 332 15.15 -2.31 -7.40
C ARG A 332 14.68 -3.77 -7.39
N ALA A 333 15.59 -4.68 -7.02
CA ALA A 333 15.34 -6.10 -6.97
C ALA A 333 14.32 -6.47 -5.90
N PHE A 334 14.26 -5.70 -4.80
CA PHE A 334 13.22 -5.86 -3.79
C PHE A 334 11.85 -5.59 -4.38
N ASP A 335 11.66 -4.47 -5.08
CA ASP A 335 10.33 -4.09 -5.58
C ASP A 335 9.80 -5.08 -6.62
N ILE A 336 10.68 -5.59 -7.48
CA ILE A 336 10.36 -6.62 -8.48
C ILE A 336 10.01 -7.95 -7.81
N ALA A 337 10.88 -8.46 -6.92
CA ALA A 337 10.62 -9.73 -6.23
C ALA A 337 9.38 -9.66 -5.32
N ASN A 338 9.17 -8.51 -4.68
CA ASN A 338 8.00 -8.24 -3.87
C ASN A 338 6.72 -8.27 -4.73
N HIS A 339 6.71 -7.60 -5.87
CA HIS A 339 5.58 -7.68 -6.82
C HIS A 339 5.27 -9.13 -7.23
N PHE A 340 6.29 -9.93 -7.50
CA PHE A 340 6.12 -11.34 -7.86
C PHE A 340 5.56 -12.20 -6.71
N ASN A 341 5.91 -11.91 -5.46
CA ASN A 341 5.29 -12.54 -4.30
C ASN A 341 3.78 -12.22 -4.20
N GLU A 342 3.34 -11.07 -4.70
CA GLU A 342 1.94 -10.65 -4.66
C GLU A 342 1.05 -11.34 -5.72
N TYR A 343 1.62 -12.18 -6.59
CA TYR A 343 0.84 -13.05 -7.50
C TYR A 343 0.05 -14.09 -6.70
N ALA A 344 0.55 -14.48 -5.53
CA ALA A 344 -0.14 -15.36 -4.60
C ALA A 344 -1.33 -14.68 -3.90
N GLY A 345 -1.36 -13.34 -3.89
CA GLY A 345 -2.30 -12.51 -3.14
C GLY A 345 -2.30 -12.78 -1.63
N PHE A 346 -3.29 -12.24 -0.92
CA PHE A 346 -3.43 -12.44 0.52
C PHE A 346 -3.67 -13.90 0.94
N ASN A 347 -4.22 -14.72 0.04
CA ASN A 347 -4.42 -16.16 0.26
C ASN A 347 -3.11 -16.96 0.21
N CYS A 348 -1.99 -16.34 -0.17
CA CYS A 348 -0.67 -16.98 -0.14
C CYS A 348 -0.60 -18.27 -0.99
N GLU A 349 -1.26 -18.28 -2.15
CA GLU A 349 -1.21 -19.37 -3.13
C GLU A 349 0.14 -19.39 -3.87
N TRP A 350 1.18 -19.91 -3.21
CA TRP A 350 2.56 -19.85 -3.70
C TRP A 350 2.81 -20.59 -5.01
N ASN A 351 1.90 -21.43 -5.47
CA ASN A 351 1.93 -22.03 -6.80
C ASN A 351 1.68 -21.01 -7.93
N LEU A 352 1.22 -19.80 -7.61
CA LEU A 352 0.96 -18.72 -8.58
C LEU A 352 2.16 -17.81 -8.82
N ILE A 353 3.23 -17.90 -8.01
CA ILE A 353 4.46 -17.14 -8.22
C ILE A 353 5.01 -17.39 -9.63
N PRO A 354 5.69 -16.41 -10.24
CA PRO A 354 6.07 -16.53 -11.63
C PRO A 354 7.11 -17.63 -11.86
N THR A 355 6.95 -18.32 -12.99
CA THR A 355 7.98 -19.21 -13.52
C THR A 355 9.17 -18.39 -14.04
N ARG A 356 10.30 -19.04 -14.33
CA ARG A 356 11.47 -18.36 -14.89
C ARG A 356 11.17 -17.66 -16.24
N ASP A 357 10.27 -18.23 -17.04
CA ASP A 357 9.83 -17.63 -18.31
C ASP A 357 8.92 -16.41 -18.06
N GLU A 358 8.07 -16.44 -17.05
CA GLU A 358 7.27 -15.28 -16.64
C GLU A 358 8.16 -14.16 -16.07
N GLU A 359 9.14 -14.49 -15.21
CA GLU A 359 10.15 -13.53 -14.72
C GLU A 359 10.91 -12.91 -15.89
N TYR A 360 11.35 -13.73 -16.87
CA TYR A 360 12.04 -13.29 -18.07
C TYR A 360 11.19 -12.29 -18.87
N ASN A 361 9.92 -12.60 -19.15
CA ASN A 361 9.05 -11.74 -19.94
C ASN A 361 8.78 -10.39 -19.26
N PHE A 362 8.58 -10.39 -17.93
CA PHE A 362 8.45 -9.16 -17.17
C PHE A 362 9.73 -8.32 -17.24
N ILE A 363 10.89 -8.94 -16.96
CA ILE A 363 12.18 -8.24 -16.93
C ILE A 363 12.58 -7.71 -18.31
N LYS A 364 12.28 -8.45 -19.38
CA LYS A 364 12.43 -8.01 -20.77
C LYS A 364 11.73 -6.68 -21.01
N HIS A 365 10.49 -6.54 -20.54
CA HIS A 365 9.73 -5.30 -20.69
C HIS A 365 10.19 -4.19 -19.74
N TYR A 366 10.62 -4.54 -18.53
CA TYR A 366 11.19 -3.60 -17.56
C TYR A 366 12.49 -2.97 -18.08
N LEU A 367 13.40 -3.78 -18.64
CA LEU A 367 14.67 -3.31 -19.19
C LEU A 367 14.54 -2.76 -20.62
N ASN A 368 13.42 -3.03 -21.29
CA ASN A 368 13.19 -2.73 -22.71
C ASN A 368 14.34 -3.23 -23.61
N THR A 369 14.71 -4.49 -23.46
CA THR A 369 15.80 -5.12 -24.21
C THR A 369 15.49 -6.59 -24.51
N ASP A 370 15.98 -7.11 -25.62
CA ASP A 370 15.97 -8.54 -25.96
C ASP A 370 17.28 -9.25 -25.59
N ASN A 371 18.22 -8.56 -24.90
CA ASN A 371 19.50 -9.15 -24.53
C ASN A 371 19.36 -10.14 -23.37
N ASN A 372 19.39 -11.43 -23.72
CA ASN A 372 19.29 -12.55 -22.78
C ASN A 372 20.27 -12.47 -21.60
N GLN A 373 21.50 -12.00 -21.81
CA GLN A 373 22.49 -11.95 -20.73
C GLN A 373 22.11 -10.91 -19.68
N ILE A 374 21.65 -9.73 -20.12
CA ILE A 374 21.24 -8.64 -19.20
C ILE A 374 19.96 -9.02 -18.47
N ILE A 375 19.00 -9.64 -19.17
CA ILE A 375 17.74 -10.12 -18.58
C ILE A 375 18.03 -11.18 -17.51
N ASN A 376 18.80 -12.22 -17.85
CA ASN A 376 19.13 -13.28 -16.91
C ASN A 376 19.92 -12.77 -15.70
N LYS A 377 20.80 -11.77 -15.89
CA LYS A 377 21.50 -11.14 -14.78
C LYS A 377 20.54 -10.49 -13.78
N LEU A 378 19.48 -9.82 -14.24
CA LEU A 378 18.47 -9.25 -13.34
C LEU A 378 17.57 -10.35 -12.75
N ILE A 379 17.26 -11.43 -13.48
CA ILE A 379 16.59 -12.60 -12.89
C ILE A 379 17.40 -13.14 -11.71
N ASP A 380 18.72 -13.29 -11.86
CA ASP A 380 19.60 -13.78 -10.80
C ASP A 380 19.79 -12.79 -9.64
N GLU A 381 19.67 -11.49 -9.93
CA GLU A 381 19.70 -10.38 -8.97
C GLU A 381 18.48 -10.42 -8.02
N ILE A 382 17.29 -10.71 -8.53
CA ILE A 382 16.04 -10.68 -7.74
C ILE A 382 15.82 -11.91 -6.84
N GLN A 383 16.45 -13.05 -7.15
CA GLN A 383 16.15 -14.33 -6.48
C GLN A 383 16.18 -14.28 -4.94
N PRO A 384 17.23 -13.73 -4.27
CA PRO A 384 17.23 -13.69 -2.80
C PRO A 384 16.21 -12.71 -2.22
N PHE A 385 15.72 -11.75 -3.01
CA PHE A 385 14.75 -10.76 -2.55
C PHE A 385 13.33 -11.31 -2.39
N TYR A 386 13.01 -12.45 -3.00
CA TYR A 386 11.76 -13.18 -2.71
C TYR A 386 11.63 -13.51 -1.23
N LEU A 387 12.71 -14.07 -0.65
CA LEU A 387 12.73 -14.50 0.73
C LEU A 387 12.67 -13.29 1.68
N ILE A 388 13.45 -12.24 1.41
CA ILE A 388 13.47 -11.07 2.29
C ILE A 388 12.14 -10.29 2.26
N SER A 389 11.44 -10.27 1.11
CA SER A 389 10.07 -9.73 1.02
C SER A 389 9.11 -10.48 1.95
N HIS A 390 9.20 -11.81 2.04
CA HIS A 390 8.41 -12.57 3.00
C HIS A 390 8.70 -12.18 4.45
N ILE A 391 9.98 -12.05 4.83
CA ILE A 391 10.32 -11.65 6.20
C ILE A 391 9.85 -10.22 6.49
N HIS A 392 10.06 -9.29 5.56
CA HIS A 392 9.60 -7.90 5.67
C HIS A 392 8.09 -7.84 6.00
N TRP A 393 7.26 -8.48 5.18
CA TRP A 393 5.81 -8.47 5.38
C TRP A 393 5.34 -9.33 6.55
N ALA A 394 6.07 -10.38 6.91
CA ALA A 394 5.81 -11.15 8.12
C ALA A 394 5.97 -10.30 9.38
N LEU A 395 7.10 -9.61 9.51
CA LEU A 395 7.39 -8.73 10.64
C LEU A 395 6.40 -7.55 10.69
N TRP A 396 6.14 -6.91 9.55
CA TRP A 396 5.13 -5.86 9.44
C TRP A 396 3.76 -6.36 9.92
N SER A 397 3.34 -7.53 9.45
CA SER A 397 2.02 -8.07 9.78
C SER A 397 1.91 -8.46 11.25
N LEU A 398 2.93 -9.13 11.81
CA LEU A 398 2.93 -9.45 13.24
C LEU A 398 2.86 -8.19 14.11
N LEU A 399 3.58 -7.13 13.73
CA LEU A 399 3.54 -5.84 14.42
C LEU A 399 2.14 -5.22 14.36
N GLN A 400 1.51 -5.25 13.19
CA GLN A 400 0.12 -4.84 13.01
C GLN A 400 -0.83 -5.70 13.86
N GLY A 401 -0.62 -7.01 13.96
CA GLY A 401 -1.45 -7.88 14.78
C GLY A 401 -1.42 -7.53 16.29
N MET A 402 -0.31 -6.97 16.76
CA MET A 402 -0.16 -6.47 18.13
C MET A 402 -0.85 -5.11 18.35
N ARG A 403 -0.86 -4.24 17.33
CA ARG A 403 -1.16 -2.80 17.52
C ARG A 403 -2.43 -2.32 16.82
N SER A 404 -2.71 -2.86 15.65
CA SER A 404 -3.78 -2.44 14.74
C SER A 404 -5.15 -2.89 15.23
N SER A 405 -6.15 -2.02 15.00
CA SER A 405 -7.56 -2.32 15.20
C SER A 405 -8.24 -2.86 13.94
N ILE A 406 -7.56 -2.87 12.80
CA ILE A 406 -8.17 -3.24 11.52
C ILE A 406 -8.61 -4.72 11.54
N ASP A 407 -9.77 -4.99 10.94
CA ASP A 407 -10.36 -6.32 10.81
C ASP A 407 -9.67 -7.16 9.74
N PHE A 408 -8.39 -7.46 9.94
CA PHE A 408 -7.57 -8.34 9.11
C PHE A 408 -6.83 -9.33 10.01
N ASP A 409 -6.69 -10.57 9.56
CA ASP A 409 -5.98 -11.61 10.30
C ASP A 409 -4.46 -11.48 10.14
N PHE A 410 -3.94 -10.41 10.73
CA PHE A 410 -2.53 -10.06 10.70
C PHE A 410 -1.62 -11.15 11.29
N ILE A 411 -2.09 -11.90 12.29
CA ILE A 411 -1.28 -12.92 12.94
C ILE A 411 -1.07 -14.10 11.99
N ASN A 412 -2.15 -14.65 11.43
CA ASN A 412 -2.03 -15.78 10.53
C ASN A 412 -1.36 -15.39 9.21
N TYR A 413 -1.64 -14.21 8.67
CA TYR A 413 -0.93 -13.72 7.48
C TYR A 413 0.58 -13.56 7.74
N GLY A 414 0.95 -12.96 8.88
CA GLY A 414 2.34 -12.78 9.27
C GLY A 414 3.08 -14.10 9.45
N MET A 415 2.45 -15.07 10.14
CA MET A 415 3.00 -16.42 10.28
C MET A 415 3.10 -17.15 8.94
N THR A 416 2.12 -17.01 8.04
CA THR A 416 2.16 -17.63 6.71
C THR A 416 3.32 -17.10 5.86
N LYS A 417 3.55 -15.78 5.86
CA LYS A 417 4.71 -15.16 5.21
C LYS A 417 6.02 -15.60 5.90
N LEU A 418 6.06 -15.67 7.23
CA LEU A 418 7.25 -16.15 7.94
C LEU A 418 7.58 -17.60 7.58
N THR A 419 6.58 -18.47 7.51
CA THR A 419 6.73 -19.86 7.03
C THR A 419 7.19 -19.89 5.58
N ALA A 420 6.68 -19.03 4.69
CA ALA A 420 7.16 -18.95 3.31
C ALA A 420 8.68 -18.70 3.24
N SER A 421 9.24 -17.90 4.15
CA SER A 421 10.69 -17.68 4.23
C SER A 421 11.52 -18.93 4.57
N THR A 422 10.89 -20.02 5.04
CA THR A 422 11.55 -21.30 5.35
C THR A 422 11.23 -22.40 4.33
N LEU A 423 10.26 -22.19 3.42
CA LEU A 423 9.89 -23.18 2.41
C LEU A 423 11.00 -23.38 1.37
N SER A 424 11.15 -24.62 0.92
CA SER A 424 12.15 -25.02 -0.08
C SER A 424 11.98 -24.28 -1.41
N ILE A 425 10.75 -23.98 -1.83
CA ILE A 425 10.46 -23.24 -3.08
C ILE A 425 11.06 -21.83 -3.11
N PHE A 426 11.28 -21.20 -1.96
CA PHE A 426 11.91 -19.88 -1.86
C PHE A 426 13.38 -19.98 -1.43
N ARG A 427 13.72 -20.87 -0.49
CA ARG A 427 15.11 -21.10 -0.08
C ARG A 427 15.98 -21.62 -1.22
N SER A 428 15.44 -22.45 -2.11
CA SER A 428 16.18 -22.95 -3.28
C SER A 428 16.55 -21.84 -4.26
N LYS A 429 15.77 -20.75 -4.37
CA LYS A 429 16.12 -19.59 -5.21
C LYS A 429 17.45 -18.94 -4.81
N ILE A 430 17.84 -19.08 -3.55
CA ILE A 430 19.11 -18.58 -3.01
C ILE A 430 20.26 -19.57 -3.28
N THR A 431 20.02 -20.86 -3.10
CA THR A 431 21.07 -21.90 -3.14
C THR A 431 21.37 -22.41 -4.55
N SER A 432 20.49 -22.21 -5.53
CA SER A 432 20.64 -22.71 -6.92
C SER A 432 21.73 -21.99 -7.74
N GLN A 433 22.62 -21.24 -7.10
CA GLN A 433 23.69 -20.46 -7.73
C GLN A 433 25.09 -20.97 -7.39
N GLN A 434 25.20 -22.19 -6.84
CA GLN A 434 26.47 -22.92 -6.73
C GLN A 434 26.64 -23.90 -7.88
#